data_AF-A0A5C7SYP9-F1
#
_entry.id   AF-A0A5C7SYP9-F1
#
_cell.length_a   1.000
_cell.length_b   1.000
_cell.length_c   1.000
_cell.angle_alpha   90.00
_cell.angle_beta   90.00
_cell.angle_gamma   90.00
#
_symmetry.space_group_name_H-M   'P 1'
#
loop_
_entity.id
_entity.type
_entity.pdbx_description
1 polymer ?
#
loop_
_entity_poly.entity_id
_entity_poly.type
_entity_poly.pdbx_seq_one_letter_code
_entity_poly.pdbx_strand_id
1 'polypeptide(L)'
;MIRFKLGEMIEKKQFLDGRRVTISEIATTTGLNRMTLSKILNQRGYGTGTETIDKLCQYFECTVSDLMEFVSDVPPTPDSEKSET
;
A
#
# COMPACT_ATOMS: atom_id res chain seq x y z
N MET A 1 -3.10 -13.80 5.80
CA MET A 1 -2.01 -13.42 4.88
C MET A 1 -1.78 -11.92 4.92
N ILE A 2 -0.54 -11.46 4.80
CA ILE A 2 -0.26 -10.01 4.70
C ILE A 2 -0.61 -9.54 3.29
N ARG A 3 -1.38 -8.46 3.22
CA ARG A 3 -1.75 -7.76 1.99
C ARG A 3 -1.18 -6.35 2.02
N PHE A 4 -0.70 -5.90 0.87
CA PHE A 4 -0.20 -4.54 0.67
C PHE A 4 -1.30 -3.65 0.09
N LYS A 5 -1.45 -2.45 0.66
CA LYS A 5 -2.38 -1.40 0.23
C LYS A 5 -1.72 -0.36 -0.66
N LEU A 6 -0.72 -0.75 -1.45
CA LEU A 6 0.06 0.20 -2.24
C LEU A 6 -0.81 1.00 -3.22
N GLY A 7 -1.87 0.40 -3.78
CA GLY A 7 -2.82 1.11 -4.65
C GLY A 7 -3.53 2.25 -3.92
N GLU A 8 -4.08 1.96 -2.73
CA GLU A 8 -4.77 2.94 -1.90
C GLU A 8 -3.84 4.09 -1.48
N MET A 9 -2.57 3.77 -1.17
CA MET A 9 -1.56 4.78 -0.83
C MET A 9 -1.24 5.70 -2.01
N ILE A 10 -1.19 5.16 -3.23
CA ILE A 10 -0.99 5.94 -4.45
C ILE A 10 -2.19 6.86 -4.70
N GLU A 11 -3.41 6.37 -4.55
CA GLU A 11 -4.63 7.17 -4.68
C GLU A 11 -4.69 8.29 -3.65
N LYS A 12 -4.36 8.00 -2.39
CA LYS A 12 -4.28 8.99 -1.30
C LYS A 12 -3.26 10.08 -1.63
N LYS A 13 -2.07 9.71 -2.10
CA LYS A 13 -1.03 10.67 -2.50
C LYS A 13 -1.49 11.52 -3.69
N GLN A 14 -2.11 10.90 -4.70
CA GLN A 14 -2.63 11.62 -5.87
C GLN A 14 -3.69 12.66 -5.50
N PHE A 15 -4.56 12.31 -4.56
CA PHE A 15 -5.58 13.21 -4.05
C PHE A 15 -4.97 14.40 -3.28
N LEU A 16 -4.00 14.13 -2.39
CA LEU A 16 -3.32 15.16 -1.61
C LEU A 16 -2.49 16.12 -2.48
N ASP A 17 -1.78 15.58 -3.47
CA ASP A 17 -0.86 16.34 -4.32
C ASP A 17 -1.58 16.97 -5.54
N GLY A 18 -2.86 16.65 -5.76
CA GLY A 18 -3.66 17.15 -6.88
C GLY A 18 -3.15 16.74 -8.26
N ARG A 19 -2.28 15.72 -8.33
CA ARG A 19 -1.65 15.25 -9.57
C ARG A 19 -1.56 13.74 -9.63
N ARG A 20 -1.43 13.21 -10.86
CA ARG A 20 -1.28 11.77 -11.09
C ARG A 20 0.13 11.32 -10.71
N VAL A 21 0.21 10.36 -9.78
CA VAL A 21 1.46 9.75 -9.32
C VAL A 21 1.58 8.41 -10.02
N THR A 22 2.72 8.18 -10.67
CA THR A 22 2.96 6.94 -11.42
C THR A 22 3.92 6.01 -10.69
N ILE A 23 3.82 4.72 -10.97
CA ILE A 23 4.80 3.71 -10.48
C ILE A 23 6.23 4.10 -10.82
N SER A 24 6.43 4.68 -12.00
CA SER A 24 7.74 5.12 -12.47
C SER A 24 8.30 6.22 -11.58
N GLU A 25 7.47 7.18 -11.19
CA GLU A 25 7.87 8.26 -10.30
C GLU A 25 8.23 7.72 -8.92
N ILE A 26 7.36 6.89 -8.35
CA ILE A 26 7.60 6.26 -7.04
C ILE A 26 8.90 5.48 -7.07
N ALA A 27 9.15 4.67 -8.10
CA ALA A 27 10.40 3.93 -8.30
C ALA A 27 11.62 4.85 -8.31
N THR A 28 11.55 5.97 -9.04
CA THR A 28 12.64 6.95 -9.11
C THR A 28 12.87 7.65 -7.77
N THR A 29 11.81 8.07 -7.07
CA THR A 29 11.93 8.81 -5.81
C THR A 29 12.34 7.90 -4.64
N THR A 30 11.78 6.70 -4.55
CA THR A 30 12.12 5.73 -3.49
C THR A 30 13.40 4.95 -3.78
N GLY A 31 13.89 4.98 -5.02
CA GLY A 31 15.00 4.14 -5.46
C GLY A 31 14.63 2.64 -5.54
N LEU A 32 13.34 2.31 -5.60
CA LEU A 32 12.85 0.94 -5.71
C LEU A 32 12.71 0.50 -7.16
N ASN A 33 12.87 -0.80 -7.40
CA ASN A 33 12.70 -1.36 -8.74
C ASN A 33 11.21 -1.38 -9.14
N ARG A 34 10.88 -0.91 -10.36
CA ARG A 34 9.51 -0.90 -10.89
C ARG A 34 8.85 -2.28 -10.87
N MET A 35 9.63 -3.34 -11.11
CA MET A 35 9.13 -4.71 -11.00
C MET A 35 8.66 -5.04 -9.58
N THR A 36 9.38 -4.59 -8.55
CA THR A 36 9.01 -4.82 -7.15
C THR A 36 7.68 -4.14 -6.82
N LEU A 37 7.51 -2.88 -7.23
CA LEU A 37 6.25 -2.16 -7.04
C LEU A 37 5.08 -2.84 -7.78
N SER A 38 5.32 -3.30 -9.01
CA SER A 38 4.33 -4.04 -9.78
C SER A 38 3.92 -5.36 -9.11
N LYS A 39 4.88 -6.10 -8.54
CA LYS A 39 4.60 -7.32 -7.77
C LYS A 39 3.82 -7.01 -6.50
N ILE A 40 4.18 -5.97 -5.76
CA ILE A 40 3.45 -5.54 -4.56
C ILE A 40 1.98 -5.19 -4.88
N LEU A 41 1.73 -4.57 -6.04
CA LEU A 41 0.37 -4.22 -6.47
C LEU A 41 -0.45 -5.40 -6.97
N ASN A 42 0.16 -6.31 -7.74
CA ASN A 42 -0.57 -7.37 -8.42
C ASN A 42 -0.55 -8.71 -7.67
N GLN A 43 0.41 -8.94 -6.78
CA GLN A 43 0.58 -10.20 -6.06
C GLN A 43 0.24 -10.05 -4.58
N ARG A 44 -0.78 -10.80 -4.16
CA ARG A 44 -1.12 -10.94 -2.74
C ARG A 44 -0.07 -11.79 -2.03
N GLY A 45 0.36 -11.38 -0.84
CA GLY A 45 1.36 -12.11 -0.07
C GLY A 45 2.79 -12.03 -0.62
N TYR A 46 3.10 -11.05 -1.48
CA TYR A 46 4.47 -10.84 -1.95
C TYR A 46 5.39 -10.46 -0.77
N GLY A 47 6.41 -11.26 -0.53
CA GLY A 47 7.43 -10.95 0.46
C GLY A 47 8.32 -9.81 -0.03
N THR A 48 8.33 -8.69 0.69
CA THR A 48 9.31 -7.63 0.49
C THR A 48 10.14 -7.41 1.76
N GLY A 49 11.38 -6.94 1.59
CA GLY A 49 12.26 -6.63 2.71
C GLY A 49 11.83 -5.37 3.43
N THR A 50 12.23 -5.22 4.70
CA THR A 50 11.94 -4.06 5.54
C THR A 50 12.45 -2.74 4.95
N GLU A 51 13.55 -2.75 4.20
CA GLU A 51 14.06 -1.56 3.50
C GLU A 51 13.07 -1.02 2.46
N THR A 52 12.35 -1.90 1.74
CA THR A 52 11.31 -1.49 0.80
C THR A 52 10.16 -0.80 1.54
N ILE A 53 9.77 -1.35 2.69
CA ILE A 53 8.70 -0.84 3.53
C ILE A 53 9.07 0.56 4.03
N ASP A 54 10.28 0.69 4.56
CA ASP A 54 10.82 1.94 5.09
C ASP A 54 10.78 3.07 4.04
N LYS A 55 11.33 2.80 2.84
CA LYS A 55 11.30 3.74 1.71
C LYS A 55 9.90 4.14 1.28
N LEU A 56 8.96 3.19 1.25
CA LEU A 56 7.56 3.48 0.90
C LEU A 56 6.88 4.31 2.00
N CYS A 57 7.04 3.93 3.26
CA CYS A 57 6.51 4.67 4.40
C CYS A 57 7.06 6.10 4.45
N GLN A 58 8.35 6.28 4.16
CA GLN A 58 8.97 7.60 4.08
C GLN A 58 8.42 8.43 2.91
N TYR A 59 8.23 7.83 1.73
CA TYR A 59 7.68 8.52 0.56
C TYR A 59 6.20 8.91 0.72
N PHE A 60 5.40 8.02 1.31
CA PHE A 60 3.97 8.25 1.54
C PHE A 60 3.69 8.97 2.86
N GLU A 61 4.72 9.19 3.69
CA GLU A 61 4.62 9.80 5.02
C GLU A 61 3.54 9.10 5.87
N CYS A 62 3.59 7.77 5.88
CA CYS A 62 2.56 6.93 6.47
C CYS A 62 3.13 5.92 7.47
N THR A 63 2.25 5.32 8.26
CA THR A 63 2.62 4.20 9.11
C THR A 63 2.69 2.90 8.33
N VAL A 64 3.38 1.89 8.87
CA VAL A 64 3.43 0.54 8.24
C VAL A 64 2.03 -0.08 8.14
N SER A 65 1.14 0.22 9.09
CA SER A 65 -0.25 -0.25 9.09
C SER A 65 -1.12 0.37 7.99
N ASP A 66 -0.81 1.58 7.52
CA ASP A 66 -1.45 2.15 6.33
C ASP A 66 -1.03 1.39 5.06
N LEU A 67 0.23 0.93 5.01
CA LEU A 67 0.78 0.25 3.84
C LEU A 67 0.45 -1.26 3.80
N MET A 68 0.30 -1.89 4.96
CA MET A 68 0.07 -3.33 5.08
C MET A 68 -1.04 -3.67 6.07
N GLU A 69 -1.86 -4.63 5.69
CA GLU A 69 -2.87 -5.21 6.56
C GLU A 69 -2.72 -6.73 6.63
N PHE A 70 -3.09 -7.30 7.78
CA PHE A 70 -3.28 -8.73 7.88
C PHE A 70 -4.72 -9.07 7.47
N VAL A 71 -4.86 -9.86 6.39
CA VAL A 71 -6.14 -10.38 5.93
C VAL A 71 -6.27 -11.83 6.40
N SER A 72 -7.21 -12.09 7.30
CA SER A 72 -7.60 -13.45 7.70
C SER A 72 -8.26 -14.18 6.52
N ASP A 73 -8.08 -15.50 6.43
CA ASP A 73 -8.77 -16.33 5.41
C ASP A 73 -10.28 -16.50 5.70
N VAL A 74 -10.70 -16.07 6.88
CA VAL A 74 -12.12 -16.02 7.25
C VAL A 74 -12.77 -14.89 6.44
N PRO A 75 -13.78 -15.18 5.59
CA PRO A 75 -14.49 -14.14 4.87
C PRO A 75 -15.07 -13.15 5.89
N PRO A 76 -15.01 -11.83 5.63
CA PRO A 76 -15.67 -10.87 6.51
C PRO A 76 -17.16 -11.23 6.55
N THR A 77 -17.63 -11.66 7.71
CA THR A 77 -19.06 -11.75 7.97
C THR A 77 -19.62 -10.32 7.87
N PRO A 78 -20.70 -10.08 7.12
CA PRO A 78 -21.24 -8.74 6.86
C PRO A 78 -21.85 -8.02 8.09
N ASP A 79 -21.51 -8.44 9.31
CA ASP A 79 -22.08 -7.93 10.56
C ASP A 79 -20.99 -7.27 11.42
N SER A 80 -20.72 -6.00 11.11
CA SER A 80 -20.12 -4.90 11.92
C SER A 80 -19.62 -3.87 10.89
N GLU A 81 -20.22 -2.72 10.62
CA GLU A 81 -20.71 -1.72 11.56
C GLU A 81 -21.59 -0.70 10.79
N LYS A 82 -22.93 -0.81 10.90
CA LYS A 82 -23.77 0.38 10.96
C LYS A 82 -23.94 0.69 12.43
N SER A 83 -23.04 1.48 13.00
CA SER A 83 -23.24 2.09 14.31
C SER A 83 -22.44 3.37 14.36
N GLU A 84 -22.99 4.43 13.79
CA GLU A 84 -22.86 5.75 14.40
C GLU A 84 -24.24 6.41 14.34
N THR A 85 -24.66 6.87 15.52
CA THR A 85 -25.99 7.41 15.87
C THR A 85 -26.06 8.89 15.56
#